data_AF-A0A7C4UIT1-F1
#
_entry.id   AF-A0A7C4UIT1-F1
#
_cell.length_a   1.000
_cell.length_b   1.000
_cell.length_c   1.000
_cell.angle_alpha   90.00
_cell.angle_beta   90.00
_cell.angle_gamma   90.00
#
_symmetry.space_group_name_H-M   'P 1'
#
loop_
_entity.id
_entity.type
_entity.pdbx_description
1 polymer ?
#
loop_
_entity_poly.entity_id
_entity_poly.type
_entity_poly.pdbx_seq_one_letter_code
_entity_poly.pdbx_strand_id
1 'polypeptide(L)'
;MKIYRAMTADADGLPLVGRSARQLGVRTLDQMPHNDVNAAQAHDIVNPGEGMSAAPHDPGNLPKNRRPIHLHGGTGKDPVWETDTNDLGPQLQFIQDRPAHGVVAAKAPMTLAEFEEALAKTRTRWVRVIG
;
A
#
# COMPACT_ATOMS: atom_id res chain seq x y z
N MET A 1 6.16 -7.66 -11.58
CA MET A 1 6.75 -8.25 -10.34
C MET A 1 5.68 -8.28 -9.29
N LYS A 2 5.59 -9.33 -8.46
CA LYS A 2 4.58 -9.42 -7.41
C LYS A 2 4.97 -8.64 -6.16
N ILE A 3 4.00 -7.90 -5.62
CA ILE A 3 4.10 -7.19 -4.35
C ILE A 3 2.91 -7.52 -3.46
N TYR A 4 3.13 -7.51 -2.16
CA TYR A 4 2.18 -7.96 -1.15
C TYR A 4 1.90 -6.87 -0.12
N ARG A 5 0.65 -6.78 0.33
CA ARG A 5 0.25 -5.89 1.43
C ARG A 5 -0.86 -6.54 2.24
N ALA A 6 -0.79 -6.39 3.56
CA ALA A 6 -1.90 -6.76 4.45
C ALA A 6 -2.87 -5.58 4.55
N MET A 7 -4.13 -5.79 4.16
CA MET A 7 -5.16 -4.74 4.15
C MET A 7 -6.49 -5.29 4.63
N THR A 8 -7.23 -4.46 5.36
CA THR A 8 -8.59 -4.76 5.81
C THR A 8 -9.48 -4.97 4.57
N ALA A 9 -10.23 -6.07 4.58
CA ALA A 9 -11.26 -6.31 3.57
C ALA A 9 -12.47 -5.41 3.84
N ASP A 10 -13.03 -4.85 2.78
CA ASP A 10 -14.28 -4.11 2.78
C ASP A 10 -15.49 -5.06 2.65
N ALA A 11 -16.71 -4.53 2.71
CA ALA A 11 -17.94 -5.31 2.68
C ALA A 11 -18.14 -6.13 1.38
N ASP A 12 -17.55 -5.68 0.27
CA ASP A 12 -17.56 -6.38 -1.02
C ASP A 12 -16.42 -7.40 -1.17
N GLY A 13 -15.61 -7.60 -0.12
CA GLY A 13 -14.52 -8.54 -0.12
C GLY A 13 -13.31 -8.09 -0.94
N LEU A 14 -13.16 -6.79 -1.24
CA LEU A 14 -11.96 -6.17 -1.82
C LEU A 14 -11.21 -5.35 -0.75
N PRO A 15 -9.99 -4.84 -1.01
CA PRO A 15 -9.31 -3.99 -0.03
C PRO A 15 -10.10 -2.72 0.28
N LEU A 16 -10.24 -2.41 1.57
CA LEU A 16 -10.80 -1.15 2.03
C LEU A 16 -9.87 0.01 1.65
N VAL A 17 -10.39 0.98 0.90
CA VAL A 17 -9.67 2.20 0.52
C VAL A 17 -9.66 3.18 1.69
N GLY A 18 -8.54 3.85 1.94
CA GLY A 18 -8.47 4.88 2.97
C GLY A 18 -7.07 5.19 3.49
N ARG A 19 -6.99 6.23 4.33
CA ARG A 19 -5.75 6.83 4.82
C ARG A 19 -5.17 6.13 6.05
N SER A 20 -4.91 4.83 5.97
CA SER A 20 -4.27 4.10 7.06
C SER A 20 -3.29 3.04 6.60
N ALA A 21 -2.40 2.65 7.51
CA ALA A 21 -1.45 1.54 7.28
C ALA A 21 -2.10 0.16 7.07
N ARG A 22 -3.43 0.05 7.20
CA ARG A 22 -4.22 -1.18 7.01
C ARG A 22 -5.15 -1.09 5.81
N GLN A 23 -5.12 0.01 5.06
CA GLN A 23 -6.01 0.25 3.93
C GLN A 23 -5.20 0.37 2.65
N LEU A 24 -5.91 0.35 1.52
CA LEU A 24 -5.42 0.72 0.22
C LEU A 24 -5.37 2.26 0.15
N GLY A 25 -4.21 2.81 0.53
CA GLY A 25 -4.00 4.24 0.68
C GLY A 25 -2.76 4.55 1.51
N VAL A 26 -2.58 5.84 1.83
CA VAL A 26 -1.42 6.37 2.55
C VAL A 26 -1.84 7.16 3.79
N ARG A 27 -0.98 7.14 4.80
CA ARG A 27 -1.10 8.03 5.97
C ARG A 27 -0.56 9.40 5.63
N THR A 28 -1.39 10.41 5.83
CA THR A 28 -1.10 11.82 5.55
C THR A 28 -0.32 12.48 6.68
N LEU A 29 0.20 13.68 6.45
CA LEU A 29 1.09 14.41 7.37
C LEU A 29 0.47 14.68 8.76
N ASP A 30 -0.85 14.75 8.86
CA ASP A 30 -1.58 14.85 10.13
C ASP A 30 -1.47 13.58 11.02
N GLN A 31 -0.91 12.49 10.49
CA GLN A 31 -0.66 11.23 11.21
C GLN A 31 0.80 11.06 11.65
N MET A 32 1.57 12.16 11.78
CA MET A 32 2.91 12.13 12.34
C MET A 32 2.96 11.43 13.72
N PRO A 33 4.06 10.71 14.04
CA PRO A 33 5.29 10.55 13.25
C PRO A 33 5.20 9.38 12.24
N HIS A 34 3.99 8.91 11.93
CA HIS A 34 3.77 7.68 11.18
C HIS A 34 3.23 7.93 9.77
N ASN A 35 3.33 9.15 9.25
CA ASN A 35 2.91 9.49 7.90
C ASN A 35 3.74 8.74 6.84
N ASP A 36 3.08 8.42 5.73
CA ASP A 36 3.70 7.79 4.54
C ASP A 36 4.08 8.83 3.48
N VAL A 37 3.38 9.98 3.49
CA VAL A 37 3.58 11.12 2.58
C VAL A 37 3.65 12.43 3.36
N ASN A 38 4.30 13.45 2.81
CA ASN A 38 4.40 14.79 3.42
C ASN A 38 3.29 15.74 2.95
N ALA A 39 2.10 15.19 2.68
CA ALA A 39 0.90 15.90 2.25
C ALA A 39 -0.22 15.73 3.30
N ALA A 40 -0.91 16.82 3.63
CA ALA A 40 -2.04 16.82 4.58
C ALA A 40 -3.39 17.05 3.87
N GLN A 41 -3.41 18.00 2.93
CA GLN A 41 -4.59 18.47 2.23
C GLN A 41 -4.66 17.88 0.81
N ALA A 42 -5.88 17.82 0.26
CA ALA A 42 -6.15 17.24 -1.05
C ALA A 42 -5.29 17.83 -2.19
N HIS A 43 -4.92 19.12 -2.10
CA HIS A 43 -4.13 19.83 -3.09
C HIS A 43 -2.62 19.82 -2.81
N ASP A 44 -2.19 19.28 -1.67
CA ASP A 44 -0.77 19.16 -1.34
C ASP A 44 -0.10 18.19 -2.30
N ILE A 45 1.18 18.43 -2.60
CA ILE A 45 1.93 17.61 -3.55
C ILE A 45 2.50 16.37 -2.86
N VAL A 46 2.25 15.21 -3.47
CA VAL A 46 2.94 13.96 -3.18
C VAL A 46 4.09 13.82 -4.17
N ASN A 47 5.32 13.76 -3.66
CA ASN A 47 6.51 13.62 -4.49
C ASN A 47 6.81 12.15 -4.79
N PRO A 48 7.46 11.83 -5.93
CA PRO A 48 7.99 10.50 -6.18
C PRO A 48 8.87 10.01 -5.03
N GLY A 49 8.71 8.73 -4.64
CA GLY A 49 9.40 8.14 -3.50
C GLY A 49 8.59 8.13 -2.19
N GLU A 50 7.58 8.98 -2.07
CA GLU A 50 6.61 8.92 -0.97
C GLU A 50 5.45 7.99 -1.34
N GLY A 51 4.95 7.18 -0.40
CA GLY A 51 3.88 6.25 -0.76
C GLY A 51 3.61 5.09 0.18
N MET A 52 2.77 4.18 -0.32
CA MET A 52 2.21 3.08 0.44
C MET A 52 3.19 1.89 0.50
N SER A 53 3.64 1.50 1.70
CA SER A 53 4.53 0.34 1.87
C SER A 53 3.95 -0.96 1.30
N ALA A 54 4.77 -1.73 0.60
CA ALA A 54 4.47 -3.08 0.16
C ALA A 54 5.71 -3.97 0.25
N ALA A 55 5.49 -5.28 0.44
CA ALA A 55 6.54 -6.29 0.51
C ALA A 55 6.77 -6.89 -0.89
N PRO A 56 7.99 -6.84 -1.45
CA PRO A 56 8.28 -7.47 -2.73
C PRO A 56 8.48 -8.99 -2.58
N HIS A 57 8.15 -9.73 -3.65
CA HIS A 57 8.44 -11.16 -3.88
C HIS A 57 7.77 -12.19 -2.97
N ASP A 58 7.65 -11.94 -1.67
CA ASP A 58 7.16 -12.92 -0.68
C ASP A 58 6.29 -12.22 0.39
N PRO A 59 5.05 -12.70 0.67
CA PRO A 59 4.24 -12.17 1.78
C PRO A 59 4.90 -12.35 3.16
N GLY A 60 5.86 -13.26 3.31
CA GLY A 60 6.72 -13.42 4.48
C GLY A 60 7.58 -12.20 4.81
N ASN A 61 7.82 -11.31 3.83
CA ASN A 61 8.53 -10.05 4.02
C ASN A 61 7.69 -8.97 4.72
N LEU A 62 6.38 -9.20 4.90
CA LEU A 62 5.54 -8.27 5.65
C LEU A 62 6.03 -8.12 7.11
N PRO A 63 6.00 -6.91 7.69
CA PRO A 63 6.31 -6.69 9.10
C PRO A 63 5.50 -7.62 10.01
N LYS A 64 6.07 -8.08 11.12
CA LYS A 64 5.45 -9.07 12.03
C LYS A 64 4.01 -8.72 12.40
N ASN A 65 3.72 -7.46 12.71
CA ASN A 65 2.38 -6.97 13.08
C ASN A 65 1.39 -6.84 11.92
N ARG A 66 1.86 -6.98 10.67
CA ARG A 66 1.05 -6.98 9.45
C ARG A 66 0.94 -8.36 8.83
N ARG A 67 1.93 -9.22 9.05
CA ARG A 67 1.97 -10.59 8.56
C ARG A 67 0.97 -11.47 9.33
N PRO A 68 0.13 -12.27 8.64
CA PRO A 68 -0.81 -13.18 9.27
C PRO A 68 -0.17 -14.18 10.23
N ILE A 69 -0.95 -14.64 11.22
CA ILE A 69 -0.46 -15.54 12.29
C ILE A 69 0.11 -16.87 11.78
N HIS A 70 -0.44 -17.40 10.69
CA HIS A 70 0.02 -18.65 10.10
C HIS A 70 1.28 -18.49 9.22
N LEU A 71 1.80 -17.26 9.07
CA LEU A 71 3.05 -16.99 8.35
C LEU A 71 4.19 -16.61 9.32
N HIS A 72 5.09 -17.55 9.57
CA HIS A 72 6.41 -17.34 10.21
C HIS A 72 6.36 -16.41 11.44
N GLY A 73 5.49 -16.69 12.41
CA GLY A 73 5.40 -15.92 13.66
C GLY A 73 4.79 -14.51 13.51
N GLY A 74 3.99 -14.29 12.47
CA GLY A 74 3.19 -13.08 12.30
C GLY A 74 2.15 -12.90 13.40
N THR A 75 1.65 -11.67 13.56
CA THR A 75 0.61 -11.31 14.54
C THR A 75 -0.45 -10.38 13.94
N GLY A 76 -0.42 -10.19 12.62
CA GLY A 76 -1.40 -9.41 11.88
C GLY A 76 -2.75 -10.12 11.78
N LYS A 77 -3.81 -9.32 11.73
CA LYS A 77 -5.21 -9.78 11.62
C LYS A 77 -5.85 -9.53 10.26
N ASP A 78 -5.15 -8.81 9.38
CA ASP A 78 -5.65 -8.49 8.05
C ASP A 78 -5.29 -9.61 7.06
N PRO A 79 -6.16 -9.87 6.06
CA PRO A 79 -5.77 -10.73 4.94
C PRO A 79 -4.62 -10.10 4.14
N VAL A 80 -3.89 -10.94 3.39
CA VAL A 80 -2.83 -10.48 2.49
C VAL A 80 -3.32 -10.48 1.06
N TRP A 81 -3.00 -9.39 0.39
CA TRP A 81 -3.30 -9.14 -1.00
C TRP A 81 -2.02 -9.10 -1.81
N GLU A 82 -2.11 -9.56 -3.05
CA GLU A 82 -1.06 -9.53 -4.05
C GLU A 82 -1.52 -8.66 -5.23
N THR A 83 -0.59 -7.90 -5.82
CA THR A 83 -0.75 -7.32 -7.17
C THR A 83 0.55 -7.45 -7.96
N ASP A 84 0.49 -7.32 -9.28
CA ASP A 84 1.69 -7.13 -10.10
C ASP A 84 1.99 -5.62 -10.25
N THR A 85 3.27 -5.25 -10.21
CA THR A 85 3.73 -3.88 -10.47
C THR A 85 3.25 -3.34 -11.81
N ASN A 86 3.00 -4.20 -12.81
CA ASN A 86 2.45 -3.80 -14.10
C ASN A 86 0.96 -3.39 -14.02
N ASP A 87 0.25 -3.80 -12.97
CA ASP A 87 -1.16 -3.50 -12.75
C ASP A 87 -1.40 -2.21 -11.94
N LEU A 88 -0.32 -1.50 -11.56
CA LEU A 88 -0.41 -0.23 -10.81
C LEU A 88 -0.92 0.95 -11.66
N GLY A 89 -0.98 0.77 -12.98
CA GLY A 89 -1.37 1.82 -13.91
C GLY A 89 -0.26 2.86 -14.16
N PRO A 90 -0.56 3.90 -14.96
CA PRO A 90 0.48 4.80 -15.48
C PRO A 90 0.97 5.85 -14.46
N GLN A 91 0.18 6.13 -13.42
CA GLN A 91 0.43 7.19 -12.44
C GLN A 91 1.30 6.73 -11.26
N LEU A 92 1.40 5.42 -11.06
CA LEU A 92 2.07 4.82 -9.92
C LEU A 92 3.29 4.02 -10.37
N GLN A 93 4.22 3.84 -9.45
CA GLN A 93 5.35 2.94 -9.61
C GLN A 93 5.66 2.27 -8.28
N PHE A 94 6.26 1.08 -8.35
CA PHE A 94 6.85 0.46 -7.17
C PHE A 94 8.34 0.80 -7.11
N ILE A 95 8.78 1.35 -5.98
CA ILE A 95 10.17 1.66 -5.71
C ILE A 95 10.62 0.78 -4.55
N GLN A 96 11.51 -0.16 -4.84
CA GLN A 96 12.09 -1.02 -3.83
C GLN A 96 13.26 -0.31 -3.15
N ASP A 97 13.14 -0.04 -1.85
CA ASP A 97 14.18 0.61 -1.05
C ASP A 97 15.07 -0.40 -0.31
N ARG A 98 14.54 -1.60 0.00
CA ARG A 98 15.23 -2.67 0.73
C ARG A 98 14.85 -4.04 0.16
N PRO A 99 15.63 -5.11 0.42
CA PRO A 99 15.31 -6.44 -0.09
C PRO A 99 13.88 -6.92 0.25
N ALA A 100 13.38 -6.58 1.43
CA ALA A 100 12.07 -7.00 1.94
C ALA A 100 11.02 -5.85 1.98
N HIS A 101 11.32 -4.69 1.41
CA HIS A 101 10.41 -3.53 1.48
C HIS A 101 10.51 -2.66 0.22
N GLY A 102 9.39 -2.04 -0.12
CA GLY A 102 9.33 -0.95 -1.07
C GLY A 102 8.06 -0.16 -0.88
N VAL A 103 7.85 0.84 -1.73
CA VAL A 103 6.69 1.73 -1.69
C VAL A 103 6.01 1.76 -3.06
N VAL A 104 4.68 1.69 -3.05
CA VAL A 104 3.85 2.11 -4.18
C VAL A 104 3.75 3.63 -4.10
N ALA A 105 4.50 4.31 -4.96
CA ALA A 105 4.71 5.74 -4.94
C ALA A 105 4.18 6.42 -6.21
N ALA A 106 4.04 7.74 -6.13
CA ALA A 106 3.74 8.56 -7.29
C ALA A 106 4.87 8.45 -8.34
N LYS A 107 4.51 8.35 -9.63
CA LYS A 107 5.49 8.29 -10.72
C LYS A 107 6.07 9.67 -11.09
N ALA A 108 5.26 10.71 -10.93
CA ALA A 108 5.62 12.10 -11.05
C ALA A 108 4.89 12.89 -9.95
N PRO A 109 5.31 14.13 -9.61
CA PRO A 109 4.58 14.95 -8.66
C PRO A 109 3.10 15.08 -9.05
N MET A 110 2.21 14.84 -8.09
CA MET A 110 0.77 14.98 -8.26
C MET A 110 0.14 15.40 -6.93
N THR A 111 -1.10 15.89 -6.97
CA THR A 111 -1.83 16.22 -5.74
C THR A 111 -2.13 14.96 -4.93
N LEU A 112 -2.31 15.11 -3.62
CA LEU A 112 -2.74 14.02 -2.75
C LEU A 112 -4.04 13.39 -3.23
N ALA A 113 -5.01 14.18 -3.69
CA ALA A 113 -6.26 13.68 -4.23
C ALA A 113 -6.06 12.78 -5.46
N GLU A 114 -5.20 13.20 -6.41
CA GLU A 114 -4.87 12.40 -7.59
C GLU A 114 -4.15 11.10 -7.21
N PHE A 115 -3.25 11.17 -6.23
CA PHE A 115 -2.52 10.00 -5.75
C PHE A 115 -3.44 8.98 -5.08
N GLU A 116 -4.37 9.44 -4.26
CA GLU A 116 -5.38 8.60 -3.61
C GLU A 116 -6.34 7.96 -4.62
N GLU A 117 -6.77 8.72 -5.63
CA GLU A 117 -7.57 8.20 -6.73
C GLU A 117 -6.80 7.14 -7.52
N ALA A 118 -5.52 7.38 -7.81
CA ALA A 118 -4.66 6.42 -8.50
C ALA A 118 -4.51 5.12 -7.70
N LEU A 119 -4.31 5.19 -6.37
CA LEU A 119 -4.29 4.02 -5.50
C LEU A 119 -5.64 3.29 -5.51
N ALA A 120 -6.74 4.02 -5.38
CA ALA A 120 -8.09 3.44 -5.39
C ALA A 120 -8.41 2.72 -6.72
N LYS A 121 -7.92 3.23 -7.87
CA LYS A 121 -8.06 2.58 -9.17
C LYS A 121 -7.37 1.22 -9.26
N THR A 122 -6.39 0.94 -8.40
CA THR A 122 -5.75 -0.38 -8.34
C THR A 122 -6.58 -1.43 -7.59
N ARG A 123 -7.65 -1.04 -6.88
CA ARG A 123 -8.38 -1.90 -5.93
C ARG A 123 -8.78 -3.27 -6.48
N THR A 124 -9.24 -3.33 -7.72
CA THR A 124 -9.67 -4.58 -8.38
C THR A 124 -8.51 -5.43 -8.92
N ARG A 125 -7.28 -4.90 -8.86
CA ARG A 125 -6.04 -5.61 -9.25
C ARG A 125 -5.38 -6.32 -8.07
N TRP A 126 -5.81 -6.01 -6.84
CA TRP A 126 -5.36 -6.69 -5.64
C TRP A 126 -6.16 -7.98 -5.42
N VAL A 127 -5.47 -9.12 -5.49
CA VAL A 127 -6.07 -10.45 -5.29
C VAL A 127 -5.73 -10.95 -3.90
N ARG A 128 -6.73 -11.41 -3.15
CA ARG A 128 -6.52 -12.02 -1.83
C ARG A 128 -5.82 -13.36 -2.02
N VAL A 129 -4.64 -13.50 -1.41
CA VAL A 129 -3.83 -14.73 -1.45
C VAL A 129 -3.81 -15.46 -0.11
N ILE A 130 -4.12 -14.74 0.98
CA ILE A 130 -4.09 -15.27 2.33
C ILE A 130 -5.27 -14.72 3.12
N GLY A 131 -5.98 -15.59 3.84
CA GLY A 131 -7.22 -15.28 4.51
C GLY A 131 -7.22 -15.47 6.01
#